data_AF-A0A7J7KES1-F1
#
_entry.id   AF-A0A7J7KES1-F1
#
_cell.length_a   1.000
_cell.length_b   1.000
_cell.length_c   1.000
_cell.angle_alpha   90.00
_cell.angle_beta   90.00
_cell.angle_gamma   90.00
#
_symmetry.space_group_name_H-M   'P 1'
#
loop_
_entity.id
_entity.type
_entity.pdbx_description
1 polymer ?
#
loop_
_entity_poly.entity_id
_entity_poly.type
_entity_poly.pdbx_seq_one_letter_code
_entity_poly.pdbx_strand_id
1 'polypeptide(L)'
;MKELMNLETNPPPGIRIRSEDCDAFNEWLVDLKGAENTLYEGEEFQLLFKFNGRYPFDSPEVTFTGSNIPCHPHIYTNGHICLSILTDDWSPALTVESVCLSIVSMLSSCKEKKSPPDNSLYVMKAGKNPKKTRWWYHDDNV
;
A
#
# COMPACT_ATOMS: atom_id res chain seq x y z
N MET A 1 18.48 4.59 3.35
CA MET A 1 18.96 5.94 2.99
C MET A 1 19.11 6.12 1.48
N LYS A 2 19.79 5.22 0.74
CA LYS A 2 19.84 5.30 -0.75
C LYS A 2 18.45 5.28 -1.41
N GLU A 3 17.54 4.44 -0.93
CA GLU A 3 16.18 4.32 -1.45
C GLU A 3 15.34 5.59 -1.22
N LEU A 4 15.34 6.13 0.00
CA LEU A 4 14.71 7.41 0.34
C LEU A 4 15.22 8.54 -0.58
N MET A 5 16.55 8.64 -0.72
CA MET A 5 17.17 9.66 -1.57
C MET A 5 16.77 9.51 -3.05
N ASN A 6 16.61 8.28 -3.55
CA ASN A 6 16.12 8.04 -4.91
C ASN A 6 14.67 8.53 -5.10
N LEU A 7 13.80 8.24 -4.13
CA LEU A 7 12.41 8.69 -4.14
C LEU A 7 12.27 10.21 -4.00
N GLU A 8 13.18 10.88 -3.28
CA GLU A 8 13.21 12.34 -3.17
C GLU A 8 13.74 13.00 -4.44
N THR A 9 14.79 12.44 -5.06
CA THR A 9 15.46 13.07 -6.21
C THR A 9 14.78 12.75 -7.54
N ASN A 10 14.23 11.55 -7.69
CA ASN A 10 13.57 11.09 -8.91
C ASN A 10 12.28 10.32 -8.57
N PRO A 11 11.25 11.00 -8.02
CA PRO A 11 9.99 10.35 -7.73
C PRO A 11 9.31 9.85 -9.02
N PRO A 12 8.70 8.66 -9.02
CA PRO A 12 7.85 8.24 -10.13
C PRO A 12 6.65 9.19 -10.33
N PRO A 13 6.08 9.27 -11.54
CA PRO A 13 4.92 10.11 -11.80
C PRO A 13 3.76 9.82 -10.83
N GLY A 14 3.24 10.86 -10.18
CA GLY A 14 2.13 10.74 -9.24
C GLY A 14 2.50 10.19 -7.86
N ILE A 15 3.78 9.94 -7.57
CA ILE A 15 4.25 9.47 -6.26
C ILE A 15 5.12 10.57 -5.64
N ARG A 16 4.93 10.87 -4.34
CA ARG A 16 5.77 11.82 -3.60
C ARG A 16 6.01 11.33 -2.18
N ILE A 17 7.26 11.35 -1.73
CA ILE A 17 7.60 11.03 -0.34
C ILE A 17 7.57 12.30 0.52
N ARG A 18 6.95 12.22 1.70
CA ARG A 18 6.90 13.31 2.69
C ARG A 18 7.98 13.11 3.73
N SER A 19 9.22 13.46 3.38
CA SER A 19 10.36 13.25 4.29
C SER A 19 10.34 14.17 5.51
N GLU A 20 9.63 15.30 5.46
CA GLU A 20 9.45 16.21 6.61
C GLU A 20 8.52 15.68 7.71
N ASP A 21 7.61 14.76 7.37
CA ASP A 21 6.64 14.16 8.31
C ASP A 21 7.12 12.78 8.83
N CYS A 22 8.31 12.34 8.42
CA CYS A 22 8.92 11.07 8.83
C CYS A 22 9.57 11.20 10.22
N ASP A 23 8.79 11.07 11.29
CA ASP A 23 9.26 11.24 12.67
C ASP A 23 10.18 10.10 13.18
N ALA A 24 10.42 9.07 12.35
CA ALA A 24 11.38 8.01 12.64
C ALA A 24 11.91 7.41 11.34
N PHE A 25 13.17 6.97 11.34
CA PHE A 25 13.78 6.15 10.28
C PHE A 25 12.95 4.89 9.88
N ASN A 26 11.91 4.57 10.67
CA ASN A 26 11.08 3.39 10.54
C ASN A 26 9.68 3.66 9.94
N GLU A 27 9.28 4.91 9.71
CA GLU A 27 7.95 5.20 9.13
C GLU A 27 8.06 6.25 8.01
N TRP A 28 7.59 5.92 6.80
CA TRP A 28 7.57 6.84 5.66
C TRP A 28 6.14 7.09 5.19
N LEU A 29 5.79 8.37 5.00
CA LEU A 29 4.54 8.79 4.36
C LEU A 29 4.78 9.05 2.88
N VAL A 30 3.90 8.49 2.05
CA VAL A 30 3.96 8.63 0.59
C VAL A 30 2.59 9.06 0.07
N ASP A 31 2.56 10.19 -0.62
CA ASP A 31 1.38 10.63 -1.38
C ASP A 31 1.35 9.93 -2.74
N LEU A 32 0.17 9.46 -3.11
CA LEU A 32 -0.11 8.73 -4.35
C LEU A 32 -1.30 9.38 -5.06
N LYS A 33 -1.08 9.84 -6.29
CA LYS A 33 -2.12 10.38 -7.16
C LYS A 33 -2.68 9.27 -8.05
N GLY A 34 -3.99 9.15 -8.14
CA GLY A 34 -4.63 8.23 -9.07
C GLY A 34 -4.29 8.56 -10.52
N ALA A 35 -4.01 7.52 -11.30
CA ALA A 35 -3.57 7.66 -12.69
C ALA A 35 -4.70 8.17 -13.60
N GLU A 36 -4.31 8.86 -14.67
CA GLU A 36 -5.23 9.35 -15.71
C GLU A 36 -5.94 8.20 -16.42
N ASN A 37 -7.18 8.41 -16.83
CA ASN A 37 -8.06 7.43 -17.47
C ASN A 37 -8.39 6.23 -16.58
N THR A 38 -8.39 6.41 -15.26
CA THR A 38 -8.79 5.38 -14.27
C THR A 38 -9.96 5.86 -13.43
N LEU A 39 -10.58 4.96 -12.68
CA LEU A 39 -11.66 5.31 -11.75
C LEU A 39 -11.21 6.25 -10.62
N TYR A 40 -9.90 6.36 -10.39
CA TYR A 40 -9.30 7.15 -9.32
C TYR A 40 -8.61 8.41 -9.86
N GLU A 41 -8.81 8.75 -11.14
CA GLU A 41 -8.23 9.95 -11.74
C GLU A 41 -8.58 11.21 -10.93
N GLY A 42 -7.57 12.02 -10.64
CA GLY A 42 -7.72 13.27 -9.88
C GLY A 42 -7.84 13.09 -8.36
N GLU A 43 -7.93 11.86 -7.86
CA GLU A 43 -7.88 11.58 -6.42
C GLU A 43 -6.44 11.50 -5.91
N GLU A 44 -6.24 11.94 -4.67
CA GLU A 44 -4.99 11.82 -3.94
C GLU A 44 -5.20 10.93 -2.72
N PHE A 45 -4.26 10.00 -2.51
CA PHE A 45 -4.24 9.03 -1.43
C PHE A 45 -2.92 9.13 -0.68
N GLN A 46 -2.93 8.66 0.56
CA GLN A 46 -1.71 8.60 1.37
C GLN A 46 -1.44 7.16 1.79
N LEU A 47 -0.18 6.75 1.66
CA LEU A 47 0.34 5.47 2.11
C LEU A 47 1.29 5.68 3.29
N LEU A 48 1.15 4.85 4.31
CA LEU A 48 2.08 4.77 5.42
C LEU A 48 2.87 3.47 5.32
N PHE A 49 4.18 3.59 5.14
CA PHE A 49 5.14 2.50 5.18
C PHE A 49 5.76 2.42 6.56
N LYS A 50 5.65 1.27 7.22
CA LYS A 50 6.34 0.99 8.50
C LYS A 50 7.36 -0.11 8.30
N PHE A 51 8.61 0.20 8.59
CA PHE A 51 9.74 -0.70 8.50
C PHE A 51 10.00 -1.34 9.87
N ASN A 52 10.21 -2.66 9.87
CA ASN A 52 10.71 -3.35 11.04
C ASN A 52 12.25 -3.43 10.97
N GLY A 53 12.89 -3.86 12.06
CA GLY A 53 14.36 -4.01 12.11
C GLY A 53 14.94 -5.11 11.22
N ARG A 54 14.11 -5.82 10.43
CA ARG A 54 14.53 -6.88 9.50
C ARG A 54 14.40 -6.47 8.04
N TYR A 55 13.85 -5.30 7.73
CA TYR A 55 13.83 -4.78 6.36
C TYR A 55 15.27 -4.69 5.80
N PRO A 56 15.54 -5.14 4.56
CA PRO A 56 14.59 -5.57 3.52
C PRO A 56 14.28 -7.08 3.48
N PHE A 57 14.74 -7.88 4.46
CA PHE A 57 14.43 -9.31 4.50
C PHE A 57 12.96 -9.60 4.77
N ASP A 58 12.35 -8.77 5.62
CA ASP A 58 10.89 -8.72 5.77
C ASP A 58 10.34 -7.51 5.00
N SER A 59 9.14 -7.64 4.41
CA SER A 59 8.46 -6.51 3.78
C SER A 59 8.21 -5.35 4.76
N PRO A 60 8.00 -4.12 4.29
CA PRO A 60 7.39 -3.10 5.11
C PRO A 60 5.90 -3.46 5.34
N GLU A 61 5.33 -2.94 6.42
CA GLU A 61 3.88 -2.87 6.58
C GLU A 61 3.38 -1.63 5.84
N VAL A 62 2.38 -1.81 4.96
CA VAL A 62 1.88 -0.74 4.11
C VAL A 62 0.38 -0.65 4.23
N THR A 63 -0.12 0.55 4.54
CA THR A 63 -1.55 0.83 4.68
C THR A 63 -1.90 2.17 4.05
N PHE A 64 -3.07 2.27 3.43
CA PHE A 64 -3.67 3.57 3.17
C PHE A 64 -4.00 4.27 4.48
N THR A 65 -3.69 5.55 4.54
CA THR A 65 -3.92 6.43 5.69
C THR A 65 -4.57 7.73 5.24
N GLY A 66 -4.84 8.63 6.18
CA GLY A 66 -5.52 9.89 5.93
C GLY A 66 -7.04 9.73 5.82
N SER A 67 -7.69 10.77 5.28
CA SER A 67 -9.15 10.83 5.17
C SER A 67 -9.70 10.15 3.92
N ASN A 68 -8.87 9.89 2.91
CA ASN A 68 -9.28 9.31 1.64
C ASN A 68 -8.69 7.90 1.47
N ILE A 69 -9.50 6.87 1.70
CA ILE A 69 -9.13 5.47 1.46
C ILE A 69 -9.87 4.99 0.20
N PRO A 70 -9.17 4.48 -0.82
CA PRO A 70 -9.79 4.06 -2.07
C PRO A 70 -10.73 2.86 -1.85
N CYS A 71 -11.94 2.98 -2.37
CA CYS A 71 -12.87 1.85 -2.44
C CYS A 71 -12.42 0.89 -3.56
N HIS A 72 -11.84 -0.24 -3.19
CA HIS A 72 -11.22 -1.18 -4.11
C HIS A 72 -11.32 -2.63 -3.59
N PRO A 73 -11.47 -3.66 -4.46
CA PRO A 73 -11.63 -5.06 -4.04
C PRO A 73 -10.51 -5.63 -3.16
N HIS A 74 -9.32 -5.02 -3.23
CA HIS A 74 -8.13 -5.42 -2.48
C HIS A 74 -7.75 -4.42 -1.37
N ILE A 75 -8.61 -3.44 -1.06
CA ILE A 75 -8.34 -2.40 -0.06
C ILE A 75 -9.48 -2.35 0.93
N TYR A 76 -9.15 -2.62 2.19
CA TYR A 76 -10.10 -2.60 3.29
C TYR A 76 -10.32 -1.17 3.78
N THR A 77 -11.48 -0.89 4.38
CA THR A 77 -11.83 0.46 4.84
C THR A 77 -10.98 0.95 6.03
N ASN A 78 -10.19 0.07 6.65
CA ASN A 78 -9.16 0.44 7.62
C ASN A 78 -7.79 0.74 6.97
N GLY A 79 -7.73 0.75 5.64
CA GLY A 79 -6.54 1.04 4.85
C GLY A 79 -5.64 -0.16 4.57
N HIS A 80 -5.97 -1.35 5.07
CA HIS A 80 -5.16 -2.54 4.81
C HIS A 80 -5.23 -2.93 3.33
N ILE A 81 -4.09 -3.37 2.78
CA ILE A 81 -3.92 -3.70 1.37
C ILE A 81 -3.68 -5.20 1.24
N CYS A 82 -4.45 -5.86 0.39
CA CYS A 82 -4.27 -7.27 0.04
C CYS A 82 -3.46 -7.37 -1.25
N LEU A 83 -2.13 -7.39 -1.12
CA LEU A 83 -1.19 -7.58 -2.23
C LEU A 83 -0.13 -8.61 -1.85
N SER A 84 0.10 -9.60 -2.72
CA SER A 84 1.03 -10.70 -2.46
C SER A 84 2.49 -10.24 -2.30
N ILE A 85 2.89 -9.15 -2.98
CA ILE A 85 4.22 -8.56 -2.82
C ILE A 85 4.49 -8.04 -1.40
N LEU A 86 3.45 -7.82 -0.59
CA LEU A 86 3.58 -7.43 0.81
C LEU A 86 3.63 -8.64 1.75
N THR A 87 3.36 -9.85 1.23
CA THR A 87 3.33 -11.12 1.95
C THR A 87 4.27 -12.15 1.31
N ASP A 88 3.74 -13.08 0.53
CA ASP A 88 4.40 -14.31 0.08
C ASP A 88 5.37 -14.07 -1.07
N ASP A 89 5.10 -13.05 -1.90
CA ASP A 89 5.94 -12.67 -3.04
C ASP A 89 6.97 -11.60 -2.67
N TRP A 90 7.09 -11.22 -1.39
CA TRP A 90 8.12 -10.27 -0.98
C TRP A 90 9.52 -10.85 -1.18
N SER A 91 10.39 -10.05 -1.78
CA SER A 91 11.81 -10.34 -1.91
C SER A 91 12.62 -9.12 -1.48
N PRO A 92 13.80 -9.28 -0.88
CA PRO A 92 14.70 -8.17 -0.55
C PRO A 92 15.17 -7.35 -1.76
N ALA A 93 14.90 -7.83 -2.97
CA ALA A 93 15.13 -7.08 -4.21
C ALA A 93 14.03 -6.05 -4.52
N LEU A 94 12.86 -6.16 -3.89
CA LEU A 94 11.77 -5.20 -4.03
C LEU A 94 12.06 -3.94 -3.22
N THR A 95 11.58 -2.83 -3.75
CA THR A 95 11.73 -1.49 -3.17
C THR A 95 10.36 -0.89 -2.84
N VAL A 96 10.33 0.13 -1.99
CA VAL A 96 9.18 1.02 -1.75
C VAL A 96 8.63 1.55 -3.06
N GLU A 97 9.51 1.93 -3.99
CA GLU A 97 9.12 2.34 -5.35
C GLU A 97 8.33 1.24 -6.08
N SER A 98 8.85 -0.01 -6.07
CA SER A 98 8.21 -1.15 -6.70
C SER A 98 6.84 -1.46 -6.07
N VAL A 99 6.72 -1.28 -4.75
CA VAL A 99 5.44 -1.42 -4.03
C VAL A 99 4.46 -0.34 -4.45
N CYS A 100 4.86 0.93 -4.49
CA CYS A 100 4.01 2.04 -4.93
C CYS A 100 3.53 1.84 -6.37
N LEU A 101 4.43 1.44 -7.29
CA LEU A 101 4.08 1.16 -8.68
C LEU A 101 3.07 0.01 -8.80
N SER A 102 3.22 -1.04 -7.98
CA SER A 102 2.28 -2.15 -7.94
C SER A 102 0.90 -1.72 -7.43
N ILE A 103 0.84 -0.83 -6.43
CA ILE A 103 -0.42 -0.26 -5.94
C ILE A 103 -1.09 0.62 -7.01
N VAL A 104 -0.33 1.48 -7.69
CA VAL A 104 -0.85 2.30 -8.80
C VAL A 104 -1.40 1.41 -9.92
N SER A 105 -0.67 0.36 -10.29
CA SER A 105 -1.09 -0.59 -11.32
C SER A 105 -2.38 -1.32 -10.92
N MET A 106 -2.44 -1.79 -9.67
CA MET A 106 -3.64 -2.41 -9.09
C MET A 106 -4.85 -1.48 -9.19
N LEU A 107 -4.73 -0.23 -8.70
CA LEU A 107 -5.80 0.78 -8.78
C LEU A 107 -6.19 1.07 -10.24
N SER A 108 -5.23 1.15 -11.15
CA SER A 108 -5.47 1.47 -12.57
C SER A 108 -6.20 0.36 -13.31
N SER A 109 -6.00 -0.89 -12.90
CA SER A 109 -6.66 -2.07 -13.50
C SER A 109 -8.12 -2.26 -13.03
N CYS A 110 -8.54 -1.51 -12.00
CA CYS A 110 -9.85 -1.65 -11.39
C CYS A 110 -10.97 -1.18 -12.31
N LYS A 111 -11.96 -2.04 -12.52
CA LYS A 111 -13.14 -1.75 -13.37
C LYS A 111 -14.36 -1.24 -12.60
N GLU A 112 -14.39 -1.44 -11.27
CA GLU A 112 -15.52 -1.07 -10.41
C GLU A 112 -15.05 -0.70 -8.99
N LYS A 113 -15.51 0.43 -8.45
CA LYS A 113 -15.27 0.79 -7.04
C LYS A 113 -16.17 -0.05 -6.12
N LYS A 114 -15.61 -1.11 -5.55
CA LYS A 114 -16.28 -1.96 -4.55
C LYS A 114 -15.31 -2.36 -3.45
N SER A 115 -15.81 -2.56 -2.23
CA SER A 115 -15.01 -3.05 -1.11
C SER A 115 -14.83 -4.58 -1.18
N PRO A 116 -13.84 -5.15 -0.48
CA PRO A 116 -13.71 -6.59 -0.32
C PRO A 116 -15.01 -7.21 0.26
N PRO A 117 -15.42 -8.41 -0.17
CA PRO A 117 -16.67 -9.03 0.29
C PRO A 117 -16.71 -9.29 1.80
N ASP A 118 -15.55 -9.47 2.42
CA ASP A 118 -15.37 -9.71 3.86
C ASP A 118 -15.03 -8.43 4.65
N ASN A 119 -15.13 -7.24 4.05
CA ASN A 119 -14.62 -5.99 4.64
C ASN A 119 -15.07 -5.74 6.08
N SER A 120 -16.37 -5.86 6.38
CA SER A 120 -16.89 -5.63 7.74
C SER A 120 -16.35 -6.65 8.74
N LEU A 121 -16.23 -7.91 8.34
CA LEU A 121 -15.71 -8.98 9.19
C LEU A 121 -14.21 -8.80 9.46
N TYR A 122 -13.46 -8.45 8.41
CA TYR A 122 -12.04 -8.18 8.50
C TYR A 122 -11.77 -6.99 9.41
N VAL A 123 -12.41 -5.85 9.18
CA VAL A 123 -12.16 -4.62 9.96
C VAL A 123 -12.50 -4.80 11.45
N MET A 124 -13.51 -5.61 11.79
CA MET A 124 -13.83 -5.91 13.20
C MET A 124 -12.78 -6.81 13.87
N LYS A 125 -12.12 -7.70 13.11
CA LYS A 125 -11.17 -8.70 13.64
C LYS A 125 -9.71 -8.29 13.52
N ALA A 126 -9.38 -7.50 12.50
CA ALA A 126 -8.04 -7.07 12.18
C ALA A 126 -7.54 -6.15 13.31
N GLY A 127 -6.39 -6.49 13.86
CA GLY A 127 -5.68 -5.57 14.76
C GLY A 127 -5.16 -4.36 13.99
N LYS A 128 -4.54 -3.41 14.70
CA LYS A 128 -3.88 -2.25 14.08
C LYS A 128 -2.73 -2.61 13.14
N ASN A 129 -2.25 -3.87 13.16
CA ASN A 129 -1.15 -4.36 12.34
C ASN A 129 -1.70 -5.39 11.33
N PRO A 130 -1.69 -5.11 10.01
CA PRO A 130 -2.14 -6.02 8.96
C PRO A 130 -1.38 -7.34 8.96
N LYS A 131 -0.06 -7.33 9.26
CA LYS A 131 0.79 -8.53 9.22
C LYS A 131 0.51 -9.52 10.35
N LYS A 132 -0.10 -9.06 11.45
CA LYS A 132 -0.57 -9.95 12.53
C LYS A 132 -1.95 -10.54 12.25
N THR A 133 -2.60 -10.13 11.17
CA THR A 133 -3.91 -10.65 10.78
C THR A 133 -3.73 -11.87 9.90
N ARG A 134 -4.40 -12.98 10.24
CA ARG A 134 -4.38 -14.20 9.42
C ARG A 134 -5.23 -13.96 8.16
N TRP A 135 -4.57 -13.75 7.02
CA TRP A 135 -5.21 -13.56 5.73
C TRP A 135 -5.87 -14.86 5.25
N TRP A 136 -7.09 -14.75 4.75
CA TRP A 136 -7.76 -15.82 4.03
C TRP A 136 -7.80 -15.37 2.57
N TYR A 137 -6.83 -15.83 1.78
CA TYR A 137 -6.84 -15.58 0.34
C TYR A 137 -8.00 -16.37 -0.26
N HIS A 138 -8.97 -15.66 -0.84
CA HIS A 138 -10.00 -16.27 -1.66
C HIS A 138 -9.44 -16.43 -3.08
N ASP A 139 -8.50 -17.35 -3.24
CA ASP A 139 -8.04 -17.77 -4.57
C ASP A 139 -8.03 -19.30 -4.63
N ASP A 140 -9.23 -19.87 -4.58
CA ASP A 140 -9.48 -21.26 -4.96
C ASP A 140 -10.36 -21.23 -6.22
N ASN A 141 -9.72 -21.16 -7.40
CA ASN A 141 -9.99 -22.04 -8.55
C ASN A 141 -9.25 -21.58 -9.82
N VAL A 142 -8.16 -22.28 -10.12
CA VAL A 142 -7.87 -22.79 -11.48
C VAL A 142 -7.72 -24.29 -11.43
#